data_AF-A0A2V9WH76-F1
#
_entry.id   AF-A0A2V9WH76-F1
#
_cell.length_a   1.000
_cell.length_b   1.000
_cell.length_c   1.000
_cell.angle_alpha   90.00
_cell.angle_beta   90.00
_cell.angle_gamma   90.00
#
_symmetry.space_group_name_H-M   'P 1'
#
loop_
_entity.id
_entity.type
_entity.pdbx_description
1 polymer ?
#
loop_
_entity_poly.entity_id
_entity_poly.type
_entity_poly.pdbx_seq_one_letter_code
_entity_poly.pdbx_strand_id
1 'polypeptide(L)' 'MLYNGVPKKFEVRREELVQRLLEQARHAFGPINNPHLLGLFTKDGVELKDDQSIEASGVKPHDVLLLRP' A
#
# COMPACT_ATOMS: atom_id res chain seq x y z
N MET A 1 -7.33 -1.00 0.41
CA MET A 1 -6.47 -0.30 -0.56
C MET A 1 -7.24 -0.08 -1.86
N LEU A 2 -6.99 1.02 -2.57
CA LEU A 2 -7.66 1.42 -3.80
C LEU A 2 -6.63 1.65 -4.92
N TYR A 3 -6.86 1.06 -6.08
CA TYR A 3 -6.08 1.30 -7.30
C TYR A 3 -7.03 1.57 -8.47
N ASN A 4 -6.92 2.73 -9.13
CA ASN A 4 -7.81 3.12 -10.24
C ASN A 4 -9.31 2.91 -9.95
N GLY A 5 -9.75 3.20 -8.72
CA GLY A 5 -11.14 3.02 -8.29
C GLY A 5 -11.52 1.59 -7.90
N VAL A 6 -10.63 0.61 -8.05
CA VAL A 6 -10.86 -0.79 -7.66
C VAL A 6 -10.37 -1.03 -6.23
N PRO A 7 -11.23 -1.42 -5.28
CA PRO A 7 -10.81 -1.71 -3.92
C PRO A 7 -10.36 -3.17 -3.75
N LYS A 8 -9.30 -3.38 -2.96
CA LYS A 8 -8.89 -4.68 -2.42
C LYS A 8 -8.55 -4.58 -0.94
N LYS A 9 -8.88 -5.65 -0.21
CA LYS A 9 -8.58 -5.79 1.23
C LYS A 9 -7.25 -6.52 1.39
N PHE A 10 -6.47 -6.09 2.37
CA PHE A 10 -5.19 -6.69 2.73
C PHE A 10 -5.17 -6.87 4.24
N GLU A 11 -4.71 -8.03 4.67
CA GLU A 11 -4.39 -8.30 6.06
C GLU A 11 -2.89 -8.14 6.23
N VAL A 12 -2.50 -7.31 7.20
CA VAL A 12 -1.10 -7.00 7.49
C VAL A 12 -0.84 -7.09 8.98
N ARG A 13 0.39 -7.44 9.35
CA ARG A 13 0.90 -7.37 10.71
C ARG A 13 1.58 -6.03 10.91
N ARG A 14 1.48 -5.53 12.13
CA ARG A 14 2.01 -4.20 12.52
C ARG A 14 3.51 -4.05 12.31
N GLU A 15 4.24 -5.14 12.52
CA GLU A 15 5.69 -5.24 12.38
C GLU A 15 6.17 -5.43 10.93
N GLU A 16 5.27 -5.75 9.99
CA GLU A 16 5.65 -5.91 8.59
C GLU A 16 6.01 -4.56 7.98
N LEU A 17 6.92 -4.57 7.00
CA LEU A 17 7.30 -3.38 6.26
C LEU A 17 6.22 -2.97 5.27
N VAL A 18 6.11 -1.66 5.02
CA VAL A 18 5.27 -1.07 3.96
C VAL A 18 5.63 -1.68 2.60
N GLN A 19 6.92 -1.92 2.34
CA GLN A 19 7.38 -2.61 1.13
C GLN A 19 6.65 -3.94 0.89
N ARG A 20 6.47 -4.75 1.93
CA ARG A 20 5.82 -6.06 1.81
C ARG A 20 4.35 -5.91 1.42
N LEU A 21 3.66 -4.92 1.99
CA LEU A 21 2.28 -4.59 1.61
C LEU A 21 2.20 -4.07 0.17
N LEU A 22 3.16 -3.25 -0.25
CA LEU A 22 3.25 -2.75 -1.63
C LEU A 22 3.46 -3.89 -2.63
N GLU A 23 4.32 -4.87 -2.32
CA GLU A 23 4.49 -6.09 -3.12
C GLU A 23 3.20 -6.91 -3.18
N GLN A 24 2.54 -7.16 -2.04
CA GLN A 24 1.23 -7.83 -2.01
C GLN A 24 0.20 -7.10 -2.88
N ALA A 25 0.18 -5.77 -2.83
CA ALA A 25 -0.71 -4.96 -3.64
C ALA A 25 -0.44 -5.11 -5.14
N ARG A 26 0.83 -5.00 -5.55
CA ARG A 26 1.26 -5.22 -6.94
C ARG A 26 0.80 -6.58 -7.46
N HIS A 27 0.99 -7.64 -6.67
CA HIS A 27 0.53 -8.98 -7.05
C HIS A 27 -1.00 -9.09 -7.10
N ALA A 28 -1.71 -8.50 -6.14
CA ALA A 28 -3.16 -8.62 -6.04
C ALA A 28 -3.92 -7.82 -7.10
N PHE A 29 -3.41 -6.67 -7.54
CA PHE A 29 -4.02 -5.84 -8.58
C PHE A 29 -3.68 -6.29 -10.01
N GLY A 30 -2.78 -7.27 -10.18
CA GLY A 30 -2.48 -7.92 -11.46
C GLY A 30 -1.27 -7.33 -12.17
N PRO A 31 -1.08 -7.60 -13.48
CA PRO A 31 0.02 -7.03 -14.24
C PRO A 31 -0.17 -5.51 -14.36
N ILE A 32 0.63 -4.76 -13.59
CA ILE A 32 0.66 -3.30 -13.63
C ILE A 32 1.89 -2.87 -14.44
N ASN A 33 1.70 -1.92 -15.34
CA ASN A 33 2.81 -1.31 -16.07
C ASN A 33 3.72 -0.54 -15.11
N ASN A 34 5.03 -0.78 -15.20
CA ASN A 34 6.05 -0.14 -14.35
C ASN A 34 5.75 -0.28 -12.84
N PRO A 35 5.65 -1.51 -12.30
CA PRO A 35 5.23 -1.71 -10.92
C PRO A 35 6.20 -1.05 -9.93
N HIS A 36 7.48 -0.91 -10.29
CA HIS A 36 8.50 -0.24 -9.50
C HIS A 36 8.25 1.27 -9.29
N LEU A 37 7.41 1.90 -10.12
CA LEU A 37 7.02 3.30 -9.94
C LEU A 37 5.87 3.45 -8.94
N LEU A 38 5.20 2.36 -8.56
CA LEU A 38 4.08 2.45 -7.63
C LEU A 38 4.56 2.65 -6.20
N GLY A 39 3.92 3.58 -5.49
CA GLY A 39 4.01 3.79 -4.06
C GLY A 39 2.66 3.64 -3.36
N LEU A 40 2.70 3.52 -2.03
CA LEU A 40 1.52 3.52 -1.17
C LEU A 40 1.30 4.91 -0.57
N PHE A 41 0.07 5.38 -0.63
CA PHE A 41 -0.30 6.70 -0.12
C PHE A 41 -1.49 6.58 0.83
N THR A 42 -1.56 7.47 1.82
CA THR A 42 -2.78 7.66 2.61
C THR A 42 -3.88 8.33 1.77
N LYS A 43 -5.12 8.33 2.27
CA LYS A 43 -6.23 9.07 1.64
C LYS A 43 -5.94 10.57 1.44
N ASP A 44 -5.08 11.12 2.30
CA ASP A 44 -4.69 12.53 2.31
C ASP A 44 -3.51 12.81 1.36
N GLY A 45 -3.02 11.79 0.65
CA GLY A 45 -1.94 11.91 -0.34
C GLY A 45 -0.53 11.86 0.24
N VAL A 46 -0.36 11.46 1.50
CA VAL A 46 0.95 11.28 2.12
C VAL A 46 1.52 9.93 1.72
N GLU A 47 2.72 9.93 1.15
CA GLU A 47 3.44 8.70 0.78
C GLU A 47 3.93 7.96 2.03
N LEU A 48 3.73 6.65 2.03
CA LEU A 48 4.28 5.74 3.03
C LEU A 48 5.66 5.28 2.58
N LYS A 49 6.64 5.34 3.48
CA LYS A 49 8.00 4.91 3.16
C LYS A 49 8.14 3.41 3.24
N ASP A 50 8.72 2.81 2.20
CA ASP A 50 8.87 1.36 2.04
C ASP A 50 9.64 0.67 3.18
N ASP A 51 10.60 1.38 3.77
CA ASP A 51 11.47 0.90 4.86
C ASP A 51 10.86 1.02 6.26
N GLN A 52 9.67 1.61 6.38
CA GLN A 52 8.94 1.70 7.64
C GLN A 52 8.05 0.48 7.87
N SER A 53 7.80 0.14 9.14
CA SER A 53 6.75 -0.80 9.49
C SER A 53 5.36 -0.20 9.29
N ILE A 54 4.35 -1.04 9.13
CA ILE A 54 2.94 -0.61 9.05
C ILE A 54 2.58 0.28 10.26
N GLU A 55 2.99 -0.11 11.47
CA GLU A 55 2.75 0.70 12.67
C GLU A 55 3.49 2.04 12.64
N ALA A 56 4.77 2.06 12.29
CA ALA A 56 5.57 3.29 12.24
C ALA A 56 5.10 4.26 11.16
N SER A 57 4.52 3.75 10.08
CA SER A 57 3.90 4.54 9.01
C SER A 57 2.57 5.19 9.39
N GLY A 58 2.04 4.86 10.58
CA GLY A 58 0.80 5.42 11.12
C GLY A 58 -0.48 4.81 10.53
N VAL A 59 -0.37 3.74 9.74
CA VAL A 59 -1.50 3.01 9.16
C VAL A 59 -2.30 2.32 10.26
N LYS A 60 -3.61 2.54 10.27
CA LYS A 60 -4.54 1.96 11.24
C LYS A 60 -5.40 0.87 10.60
N PRO A 61 -5.95 -0.05 11.42
CA PRO A 61 -6.94 -1.00 10.93
C PRO A 61 -8.09 -0.28 10.24
N HIS A 62 -8.50 -0.78 9.06
CA HIS A 62 -9.56 -0.23 8.20
C HIS A 62 -9.20 1.06 7.44
N ASP A 63 -7.95 1.52 7.50
CA ASP A 63 -7.53 2.63 6.66
C ASP A 63 -7.59 2.28 5.17
N VAL A 64 -8.00 3.26 4.38
CA VAL A 64 -7.97 3.17 2.92
C VAL A 64 -6.68 3.78 2.41
N LEU A 65 -5.76 2.90 2.02
CA LEU A 65 -4.56 3.28 1.28
C LEU A 65 -4.82 3.36 -0.22
N LEU A 66 -4.06 4.20 -0.90
CA LEU A 66 -4.08 4.39 -2.34
C LEU A 66 -2.80 3.80 -2.92
N LEU A 67 -2.93 3.01 -3.98
CA LEU A 67 -1.80 2.57 -4.79
C LEU A 67 -1.72 3.52 -5.99
N ARG A 68 -0.58 4.19 -6.19
CA ARG A 68 -0.40 5.19 -7.25
C ARG A 68 1.02 5.15 -7.80
N PRO A 69 1.22 5.43 -9.10
CA PRO A 69 2.55 5.70 -9.66
C PRO A 69 3.10 7.06 -9.21
#